data_AF-A0A935BEN4-F1
#
_entry.id   AF-A0A935BEN4-F1
#
_cell.length_a   1.000
_cell.length_b   1.000
_cell.length_c   1.000
_cell.angle_alpha   90.00
_cell.angle_beta   90.00
_cell.angle_gamma   90.00
#
_symmetry.space_group_name_H-M   'P 1'
#
loop_
_entity.id
_entity.type
_entity.pdbx_description
1 polymer ?
#
loop_
_entity_poly.entity_id
_entity_poly.type
_entity_poly.pdbx_seq_one_letter_code
_entity_poly.pdbx_strand_id
1 'polypeptide(L)'
;MDLKRLLNAKTVRFVAVTVILGAIGSGAWEWILKPLAMGASEFGLNVATLGVSSFKDSLYQDIAKGLHEEPSLRLYSAVFGLLPLFVLGFIAGKAAASRQFRGDVEDLEPEKVARFLSKPLLVVFVIMVAFSVIQANQVAYVNRAVTHFDQLMSIVAPSLPEIDRLSFRSQFAQIASGEDYEKLVSSLEQLCNEKGLRAPSFSVW
;
A
#
# COMPACT_ATOMS: atom_id res chain seq x y z
N MET A 1 -6.30 18.98 42.74
CA MET A 1 -5.55 19.32 41.52
C MET A 1 -5.89 20.77 41.19
N ASP A 2 -4.91 21.67 41.19
CA ASP A 2 -5.17 23.11 41.22
C ASP A 2 -5.41 23.67 39.80
N LEU A 3 -6.68 23.99 39.50
CA LEU A 3 -7.13 24.42 38.16
C LEU A 3 -6.39 25.67 37.66
N LYS A 4 -5.94 26.53 38.60
CA LYS A 4 -5.17 27.75 38.30
C LYS A 4 -3.77 27.45 37.76
N ARG A 5 -3.21 26.28 38.10
CA ARG A 5 -1.89 25.83 37.63
C ARG A 5 -1.96 25.26 36.19
N LEU A 6 -3.11 24.69 35.81
CA LEU A 6 -3.40 24.20 34.45
C LEU A 6 -3.71 25.36 33.48
N LEU A 7 -4.35 26.44 33.96
CA LEU A 7 -4.68 27.65 33.19
C LEU A 7 -3.57 28.71 33.22
N ASN A 8 -2.31 28.31 33.46
CA ASN A 8 -1.18 29.23 33.30
C ASN A 8 -1.01 29.57 31.80
N ALA A 9 -0.77 30.85 31.48
CA ALA A 9 -0.57 31.33 30.11
C ALA A 9 0.48 30.52 29.33
N LYS A 10 1.52 29.99 30.01
CA LYS A 10 2.50 29.09 29.40
C LYS A 10 1.90 27.75 28.96
N THR A 11 1.06 27.14 29.79
CA THR A 11 0.40 25.86 29.51
C THR A 11 -0.63 26.01 28.39
N VAL A 12 -1.44 27.07 28.43
CA VAL A 12 -2.42 27.38 27.37
C VAL A 12 -1.72 27.63 26.03
N ARG A 13 -0.59 28.36 26.03
CA ARG A 13 0.22 28.58 24.83
C ARG A 13 0.81 27.27 24.30
N PHE A 14 1.30 26.38 25.17
CA PHE A 14 1.80 25.08 24.74
C PHE A 14 0.71 24.22 24.13
N VAL A 15 -0.45 24.11 24.78
CA VAL A 15 -1.60 23.35 24.28
C VAL A 15 -2.08 23.92 22.94
N ALA A 16 -2.21 25.24 22.82
CA ALA A 16 -2.58 25.89 21.57
C ALA A 16 -1.57 25.59 20.44
N VAL A 17 -0.27 25.67 20.73
CA VAL A 17 0.78 25.33 19.77
C VAL A 17 0.73 23.85 19.38
N THR A 18 0.51 22.92 20.32
CA THR A 18 0.38 21.49 20.05
C THR A 18 -0.87 21.16 19.24
N VAL A 19 -2.00 21.82 19.51
CA VAL A 19 -3.24 21.64 18.74
C VAL A 19 -3.08 22.19 17.32
N ILE A 20 -2.45 23.35 17.16
CA ILE A 20 -2.17 23.94 15.84
C ILE A 20 -1.17 23.08 15.07
N LEU A 21 -0.09 22.60 15.69
CA LEU A 21 0.85 21.66 15.09
C LEU A 21 0.19 20.32 14.74
N GLY A 22 -0.74 19.84 15.57
CA GLY A 22 -1.52 18.64 15.29
C GLY A 22 -2.46 18.81 14.11
N ALA A 23 -3.19 19.93 14.04
CA ALA A 23 -4.12 20.25 12.97
C ALA A 23 -3.40 20.51 11.63
N ILE A 24 -2.31 21.28 11.66
CA ILE A 24 -1.44 21.51 10.49
C ILE A 24 -0.76 20.20 10.09
N GLY A 25 -0.31 19.41 11.07
CA GLY A 25 0.23 18.08 10.84
C GLY A 25 -0.74 17.19 10.08
N SER A 26 -2.00 17.08 10.52
CA SER A 26 -3.00 16.23 9.84
C SER A 26 -3.28 16.63 8.39
N GLY A 27 -3.30 17.93 8.07
CA GLY A 27 -3.50 18.40 6.69
C GLY A 27 -2.23 18.30 5.83
N ALA A 28 -1.06 18.61 6.41
CA ALA A 28 0.22 18.54 5.72
C ALA A 28 0.61 17.10 5.38
N TRP A 29 0.28 16.14 6.24
CA TRP A 29 0.50 14.72 5.95
C TRP A 29 -0.32 14.25 4.76
N GLU A 30 -1.58 14.65 4.59
CA GLU A 30 -2.33 14.27 3.39
C GLU A 30 -1.73 14.87 2.12
N TRP A 31 -1.29 16.13 2.16
CA TRP A 31 -0.74 16.81 0.99
C TRP A 31 0.64 16.29 0.59
N ILE A 32 1.43 15.81 1.56
CA ILE A 32 2.74 15.18 1.31
C ILE A 32 2.58 13.70 0.96
N LEU A 33 1.76 12.94 1.71
CA LEU A 33 1.62 11.49 1.55
C LEU A 33 0.84 11.10 0.30
N LYS A 34 -0.18 11.85 -0.13
CA LYS A 34 -0.92 11.50 -1.36
C LYS A 34 -0.01 11.45 -2.60
N PRO A 35 0.77 12.51 -2.93
CA PRO A 35 1.66 12.46 -4.08
C PRO A 35 2.82 11.46 -3.88
N LEU A 36 3.35 11.32 -2.65
CA LEU A 36 4.35 10.28 -2.36
C LEU A 36 3.80 8.87 -2.53
N ALA A 37 2.55 8.60 -2.14
CA ALA A 37 1.91 7.30 -2.29
C ALA A 37 1.59 7.00 -3.75
N MET A 38 1.13 7.99 -4.52
CA MET A 38 0.90 7.84 -5.96
C MET A 38 2.21 7.59 -6.71
N GLY A 39 3.25 8.40 -6.45
CA GLY A 39 4.58 8.22 -7.04
C GLY A 39 5.31 6.97 -6.54
N ALA A 40 5.07 6.55 -5.30
CA ALA A 40 5.59 5.29 -4.76
C ALA A 40 4.94 4.06 -5.39
N SER A 41 3.77 4.19 -6.03
CA SER A 41 3.18 3.07 -6.77
C SER A 41 4.01 2.75 -8.01
N GLU A 42 4.33 3.76 -8.82
CA GLU A 42 5.18 3.60 -10.02
C GLU A 42 6.63 3.29 -9.63
N PHE A 43 7.19 4.00 -8.64
CA PHE A 43 8.54 3.74 -8.15
C PHE A 43 8.65 2.37 -7.47
N GLY A 44 7.65 1.98 -6.68
CA GLY A 44 7.60 0.69 -6.00
C GLY A 44 7.50 -0.47 -6.99
N LEU A 45 6.71 -0.34 -8.05
CA LEU A 45 6.66 -1.33 -9.12
C LEU A 45 7.98 -1.40 -9.91
N ASN A 46 8.60 -0.26 -10.22
CA ASN A 46 9.90 -0.19 -10.92
C ASN A 46 11.07 -0.73 -10.07
N VAL A 47 11.07 -0.49 -8.75
CA VAL A 47 12.10 -1.01 -7.82
C VAL A 47 11.84 -2.46 -7.44
N ALA A 48 10.57 -2.88 -7.30
CA ALA A 48 10.23 -4.29 -7.09
C ALA A 48 10.62 -5.16 -8.29
N THR A 49 10.60 -4.59 -9.50
CA THR A 49 11.00 -5.32 -10.70
C THR A 49 12.49 -5.35 -10.92
N LEU A 50 13.27 -4.30 -10.61
CA LEU A 50 14.66 -4.19 -11.06
C LEU A 50 14.87 -4.62 -12.54
N GLY A 51 13.83 -4.51 -13.39
CA GLY A 51 13.83 -4.96 -14.78
C GLY A 51 13.55 -6.45 -15.05
N VAL A 52 13.09 -7.24 -14.08
CA VAL A 52 12.75 -8.65 -14.27
C VAL A 52 11.37 -8.79 -14.91
N SER A 53 11.34 -9.07 -16.23
CA SER A 53 10.10 -9.25 -17.00
C SER A 53 9.20 -10.33 -16.41
N SER A 54 9.76 -11.43 -15.89
CA SER A 54 8.97 -12.50 -15.26
C SER A 54 8.18 -12.05 -14.03
N PHE A 55 8.65 -11.03 -13.31
CA PHE A 55 7.89 -10.46 -12.21
C PHE A 55 6.70 -9.64 -12.71
N LYS A 56 6.93 -8.80 -13.73
CA LYS A 56 5.86 -8.04 -14.39
C LYS A 56 4.80 -8.99 -14.96
N ASP A 57 5.23 -10.02 -15.68
CA ASP A 57 4.35 -11.04 -16.26
C ASP A 57 3.53 -11.78 -15.20
N SER A 58 4.13 -12.09 -14.04
CA SER A 58 3.39 -12.70 -12.93
C SER A 58 2.24 -11.82 -12.41
N LEU A 59 2.40 -10.49 -12.40
CA LEU A 59 1.32 -9.58 -12.03
C LEU A 59 0.19 -9.59 -13.06
N TYR A 60 0.52 -9.69 -14.35
CA TYR A 60 -0.49 -9.81 -15.41
C TYR A 60 -1.21 -11.16 -15.39
N GLN A 61 -0.51 -12.24 -15.02
CA GLN A 61 -1.15 -13.53 -14.74
C GLN A 61 -2.07 -13.46 -13.52
N ASP A 62 -1.75 -12.64 -12.51
CA ASP A 62 -2.65 -12.39 -11.38
C ASP A 62 -3.87 -11.56 -11.78
N ILE A 63 -3.74 -10.63 -12.73
CA ILE A 63 -4.88 -9.92 -13.34
C ILE A 63 -5.81 -10.91 -14.06
N ALA A 64 -5.25 -11.87 -14.81
CA ALA A 64 -6.02 -12.89 -15.54
C ALA A 64 -6.91 -13.75 -14.62
N LYS A 65 -6.54 -13.89 -13.35
CA LYS A 65 -7.33 -14.63 -12.34
C LYS A 65 -8.59 -13.88 -11.88
N GLY A 66 -8.69 -12.58 -12.16
CA GLY A 66 -9.83 -11.75 -11.81
C GLY A 66 -9.73 -11.10 -10.42
N LEU A 67 -10.89 -10.71 -9.89
CA LEU A 67 -10.97 -9.91 -8.67
C LEU A 67 -10.47 -10.70 -7.46
N HIS A 68 -9.63 -10.04 -6.67
CA HIS A 68 -9.31 -10.48 -5.33
C HIS A 68 -10.24 -9.74 -4.37
N GLU A 69 -10.99 -10.46 -3.54
CA GLU A 69 -12.00 -9.92 -2.63
C GLU A 69 -11.49 -8.70 -1.82
N GLU A 70 -12.16 -7.56 -1.94
CA GLU A 70 -11.80 -6.29 -1.29
C GLU A 70 -11.68 -6.40 0.26
N PRO A 71 -12.52 -7.18 0.97
CA PRO A 71 -12.36 -7.43 2.39
C PRO A 71 -11.06 -8.17 2.72
N SER A 72 -10.65 -9.13 1.88
CA SER A 72 -9.40 -9.88 2.04
C SER A 72 -8.19 -8.95 1.92
N LEU A 73 -8.27 -7.96 1.03
CA LEU A 73 -7.28 -6.89 0.87
C LEU A 73 -7.18 -5.97 2.08
N ARG A 74 -8.31 -5.57 2.66
CA ARG A 74 -8.34 -4.76 3.88
C ARG A 74 -7.81 -5.53 5.09
N LEU A 75 -8.17 -6.81 5.21
CA LEU A 75 -7.63 -7.71 6.24
C LEU A 75 -6.13 -7.90 6.08
N TYR A 76 -5.69 -8.15 4.86
CA TYR A 76 -4.28 -8.32 4.54
C TYR A 76 -3.46 -7.07 4.87
N SER A 77 -3.88 -5.90 4.39
CA SER A 77 -3.22 -4.63 4.70
C SER A 77 -3.23 -4.31 6.20
N ALA A 78 -4.30 -4.65 6.93
CA ALA A 78 -4.33 -4.53 8.39
C ALA A 78 -3.32 -5.46 9.07
N VAL A 79 -3.25 -6.74 8.70
CA VAL A 79 -2.33 -7.71 9.31
C VAL A 79 -0.87 -7.31 9.04
N PHE A 80 -0.53 -7.01 7.79
CA PHE A 80 0.83 -6.65 7.39
C PHE A 80 1.23 -5.22 7.81
N GLY A 81 0.26 -4.31 7.99
CA GLY A 81 0.50 -2.98 8.55
C GLY A 81 0.69 -2.97 10.07
N LEU A 82 0.03 -3.87 10.80
CA LEU A 82 0.11 -3.96 12.26
C LEU A 82 1.30 -4.78 12.76
N LEU A 83 1.71 -5.83 12.04
CA LEU A 83 2.86 -6.67 12.38
C LEU A 83 4.14 -5.87 12.71
N PRO A 84 4.54 -4.87 11.90
CA PRO A 84 5.69 -4.03 12.19
C PRO A 84 5.52 -3.23 13.49
N LEU A 85 4.31 -2.78 13.81
CA LEU A 85 4.02 -2.07 15.07
C LEU A 85 4.16 -2.98 16.29
N PHE A 86 3.77 -4.26 16.17
CA PHE A 86 4.01 -5.25 17.23
C PHE A 86 5.50 -5.47 17.46
N VAL A 87 6.31 -5.54 16.39
CA VAL A 87 7.76 -5.67 16.50
C VAL A 87 8.36 -4.45 17.20
N LEU A 88 7.98 -3.22 16.80
CA LEU A 88 8.42 -1.99 17.47
C LEU A 88 7.98 -1.93 18.94
N GLY A 89 6.73 -2.28 19.22
CA GLY A 89 6.19 -2.34 20.58
C GLY A 89 6.96 -3.32 21.47
N PHE A 90 7.33 -4.47 20.93
CA PHE A 90 8.15 -5.46 21.63
C PHE A 90 9.57 -4.94 21.91
N ILE A 91 10.20 -4.24 20.96
CA ILE A 91 11.51 -3.59 21.15
C ILE A 91 11.43 -2.52 22.24
N ALA A 92 10.46 -1.62 22.12
CA ALA A 92 10.26 -0.52 23.05
C ALA A 92 9.95 -1.06 24.46
N GLY A 93 9.12 -2.10 24.55
CA GLY A 93 8.80 -2.81 25.79
C GLY A 93 10.04 -3.43 26.45
N LYS A 94 10.87 -4.15 25.69
CA LYS A 94 12.15 -4.69 26.21
C LYS A 94 13.12 -3.59 26.66
N ALA A 95 13.22 -2.50 25.92
CA ALA A 95 14.08 -1.36 26.27
C ALA A 95 13.57 -0.59 27.51
N ALA A 96 12.25 -0.50 27.70
CA ALA A 96 11.66 0.11 28.89
C ALA A 96 11.79 -0.80 30.13
N ALA A 97 11.54 -2.11 29.98
CA ALA A 97 11.67 -3.09 31.04
C ALA A 97 13.13 -3.20 31.54
N SER A 98 14.11 -3.19 30.63
CA SER A 98 15.53 -3.22 31.01
C SER A 98 16.00 -1.96 31.73
N ARG A 99 15.32 -0.82 31.55
CA ARG A 99 15.56 0.41 32.34
C ARG A 99 14.94 0.34 33.74
N GLN A 100 13.80 -0.34 33.88
CA GLN A 100 13.08 -0.46 35.14
C GLN A 100 13.68 -1.51 36.09
N PHE A 101 14.25 -2.60 35.56
CA PHE A 101 14.95 -3.65 36.33
C PHE A 101 16.45 -3.38 36.56
N ARG A 102 16.94 -2.22 36.14
CA ARG A 102 18.35 -1.81 36.21
C ARG A 102 18.84 -1.47 37.62
N GLY A 103 18.03 -1.76 38.64
CA GLY A 103 18.36 -1.53 40.04
C GLY A 103 19.23 -2.61 40.70
N ASP A 104 19.27 -3.85 40.18
CA ASP A 104 19.75 -5.00 40.99
C ASP A 104 20.64 -6.05 40.30
N VAL A 105 21.20 -5.82 39.09
CA VAL A 105 22.07 -6.82 38.43
C VAL A 105 23.33 -6.18 37.84
N GLU A 106 24.44 -6.29 38.57
CA GLU A 106 25.81 -6.21 38.05
C GLU A 106 26.09 -7.42 37.12
N ASP A 107 26.95 -7.23 36.12
CA ASP A 107 27.57 -8.26 35.25
C ASP A 107 26.93 -8.72 33.93
N LEU A 108 25.91 -8.03 33.43
CA LEU A 108 25.71 -7.94 31.98
C LEU A 108 25.74 -6.47 31.60
N GLU A 109 26.24 -6.10 30.42
CA GLU A 109 26.05 -4.74 29.88
C GLU A 109 24.77 -4.74 29.02
N PRO A 110 23.56 -4.66 29.62
CA PRO A 110 22.28 -4.76 28.90
C PRO A 110 22.12 -3.68 27.85
N GLU A 111 22.81 -2.54 27.98
CA GLU A 111 22.84 -1.51 26.95
C GLU A 111 23.51 -1.96 25.66
N LYS A 112 24.61 -2.73 25.74
CA LYS A 112 25.30 -3.22 24.53
C LYS A 112 24.49 -4.30 23.85
N VAL A 113 23.91 -5.22 24.62
CA VAL A 113 23.04 -6.30 24.10
C VAL A 113 21.74 -5.73 23.51
N ALA A 114 21.07 -4.78 24.18
CA ALA A 114 19.87 -4.14 23.66
C ALA A 114 20.14 -3.30 22.40
N ARG A 115 21.27 -2.58 22.36
CA ARG A 115 21.68 -1.78 21.18
C ARG A 115 22.16 -2.66 20.03
N PHE A 116 22.73 -3.82 20.33
CA PHE A 116 23.16 -4.81 19.34
C PHE A 116 21.97 -5.58 18.76
N LEU A 117 20.94 -5.89 19.55
CA LEU A 117 19.69 -6.51 19.07
C LEU A 117 18.74 -5.51 18.38
N SER A 118 18.76 -4.22 18.77
CA SER A 118 17.84 -3.22 18.20
C SER A 118 18.19 -2.82 16.76
N LYS A 119 19.47 -2.83 16.38
CA LYS A 119 19.93 -2.49 15.02
C LYS A 119 19.48 -3.49 13.94
N PRO A 120 19.76 -4.81 14.05
CA PRO A 120 19.29 -5.78 13.07
C PRO A 120 17.77 -5.86 13.04
N LEU A 121 17.10 -5.67 14.18
CA LEU A 121 15.65 -5.67 14.23
C LEU A 121 15.02 -4.44 13.57
N LEU A 122 15.67 -3.26 13.66
CA LEU A 122 15.29 -2.09 12.88
C LEU A 122 15.48 -2.33 11.38
N VAL A 123 16.58 -2.98 10.97
CA VAL A 123 16.80 -3.35 9.56
C VAL A 123 15.70 -4.31 9.07
N VAL A 124 15.38 -5.35 9.83
CA VAL A 124 14.27 -6.28 9.53
C VAL A 124 12.94 -5.54 9.44
N PHE A 125 12.68 -4.61 10.36
CA PHE A 125 11.47 -3.78 10.33
C PHE A 125 11.39 -2.95 9.05
N VAL A 126 12.47 -2.27 8.66
CA VAL A 126 12.52 -1.48 7.42
C VAL A 126 12.29 -2.37 6.20
N ILE A 127 12.89 -3.57 6.16
CA ILE A 127 12.66 -4.55 5.09
C ILE A 127 11.20 -5.01 5.05
N MET A 128 10.60 -5.32 6.20
CA MET A 128 9.19 -5.73 6.27
C MET A 128 8.26 -4.61 5.79
N VAL A 129 8.51 -3.36 6.19
CA VAL A 129 7.72 -2.21 5.73
C VAL A 129 7.87 -2.03 4.22
N ALA A 130 9.10 -2.08 3.69
CA ALA A 130 9.35 -1.96 2.25
C ALA A 130 8.63 -3.08 1.47
N PHE A 131 8.74 -4.33 1.93
CA PHE A 131 8.06 -5.47 1.32
C PHE A 131 6.54 -5.30 1.36
N SER A 132 5.97 -4.89 2.50
CA SER A 132 4.54 -4.66 2.64
C SER A 132 4.02 -3.58 1.71
N VAL A 133 4.77 -2.48 1.54
CA VAL A 133 4.42 -1.40 0.59
C VAL A 133 4.43 -1.91 -0.84
N ILE A 134 5.47 -2.65 -1.25
CA ILE A 134 5.55 -3.25 -2.60
C ILE A 134 4.34 -4.14 -2.86
N GLN A 135 4.05 -5.02 -1.92
CA GLN A 135 2.97 -5.99 -2.01
C GLN A 135 1.59 -5.31 -2.06
N ALA A 136 1.38 -4.28 -1.23
CA ALA A 136 0.14 -3.50 -1.26
C ALA A 136 -0.07 -2.79 -2.62
N ASN A 137 1.00 -2.24 -3.20
CA ASN A 137 0.93 -1.62 -4.52
C ASN A 137 0.61 -2.63 -5.63
N GLN A 138 1.19 -3.83 -5.58
CA GLN A 138 0.91 -4.90 -6.54
C GLN A 138 -0.57 -5.30 -6.52
N VAL A 139 -1.10 -5.60 -5.34
CA VAL A 139 -2.51 -6.00 -5.24
C VAL A 139 -3.44 -4.85 -5.61
N ALA A 140 -3.11 -3.60 -5.25
CA ALA A 140 -3.87 -2.44 -5.69
C ALA A 140 -3.82 -2.24 -7.22
N TYR A 141 -2.69 -2.50 -7.86
CA TYR A 141 -2.56 -2.46 -9.32
C TYR A 141 -3.43 -3.54 -9.98
N VAL A 142 -3.31 -4.80 -9.53
CA VAL A 142 -4.09 -5.94 -10.05
C VAL A 142 -5.59 -5.63 -10.01
N ASN A 143 -6.11 -5.17 -8.87
CA ASN A 143 -7.55 -4.88 -8.78
C ASN A 143 -7.98 -3.70 -9.64
N ARG A 144 -7.17 -2.66 -9.77
CA ARG A 144 -7.48 -1.54 -10.67
C ARG A 144 -7.54 -2.01 -12.12
N ALA A 145 -6.60 -2.87 -12.55
CA ALA A 145 -6.56 -3.43 -13.89
C ALA A 145 -7.76 -4.35 -14.18
N VAL A 146 -8.11 -5.24 -13.24
CA VAL A 146 -9.31 -6.10 -13.37
C VAL A 146 -10.57 -5.24 -13.44
N THR A 147 -10.70 -4.26 -12.55
CA THR A 147 -11.85 -3.34 -12.51
C THR A 147 -11.97 -2.55 -13.81
N HIS A 148 -10.85 -2.09 -14.38
CA HIS A 148 -10.83 -1.37 -15.66
C HIS A 148 -11.37 -2.22 -16.79
N PHE A 149 -10.92 -3.48 -16.91
CA PHE A 149 -11.44 -4.42 -17.88
C PHE A 149 -12.95 -4.68 -17.68
N ASP A 150 -13.38 -4.91 -16.44
CA ASP A 150 -14.81 -5.13 -16.13
C ASP A 150 -15.68 -3.91 -16.47
N GLN A 151 -15.18 -2.70 -16.24
CA GLN A 151 -15.86 -1.47 -16.61
C GLN A 151 -15.98 -1.35 -18.13
N LEU A 152 -14.90 -1.57 -18.87
CA LEU A 152 -14.93 -1.57 -20.34
C LEU A 152 -15.94 -2.59 -20.87
N MET A 153 -15.89 -3.83 -20.37
CA MET A 153 -16.84 -4.88 -20.73
C MET A 153 -18.29 -4.50 -20.43
N SER A 154 -18.54 -3.87 -19.29
CA SER A 154 -19.88 -3.40 -18.90
C SER A 154 -20.38 -2.26 -19.79
N ILE A 155 -19.49 -1.37 -20.22
CA ILE A 155 -19.81 -0.24 -21.09
C ILE A 155 -20.15 -0.74 -22.50
N VAL A 156 -19.37 -1.66 -23.06
CA VAL A 156 -19.62 -2.18 -24.42
C VAL A 156 -20.72 -3.23 -24.46
N ALA A 157 -21.11 -3.82 -23.32
CA ALA A 157 -22.05 -4.93 -23.22
C ALA A 157 -23.37 -4.76 -24.01
N PRO A 158 -24.02 -3.58 -24.05
CA PRO A 158 -25.25 -3.39 -24.82
C PRO A 158 -25.03 -3.40 -26.34
N SER A 159 -23.81 -3.09 -26.78
CA SER A 159 -23.43 -2.95 -28.19
C SER A 159 -22.72 -4.18 -28.77
N LEU A 160 -22.44 -5.18 -27.92
CA LEU A 160 -21.63 -6.34 -28.28
C LEU A 160 -22.46 -7.64 -28.18
N PRO A 161 -22.45 -8.49 -29.23
CA PRO A 161 -23.01 -9.84 -29.17
C PRO A 161 -22.45 -10.67 -28.02
N GLU A 162 -23.26 -11.59 -27.49
CA GLU A 162 -22.86 -12.43 -26.34
C GLU A 162 -21.61 -13.28 -26.61
N ILE A 163 -21.49 -13.82 -27.83
CA ILE A 163 -20.34 -14.64 -28.24
C ILE A 163 -19.03 -13.84 -28.20
N ASP A 164 -19.07 -12.58 -28.62
CA ASP A 164 -17.91 -11.70 -28.61
C ASP A 164 -17.53 -11.35 -27.16
N ARG A 165 -18.52 -11.20 -26.26
CA ARG A 165 -18.26 -10.96 -24.83
C ARG A 165 -17.54 -12.14 -24.20
N LEU A 166 -17.97 -13.37 -24.54
CA LEU A 166 -17.31 -14.59 -24.08
C LEU A 166 -15.89 -14.70 -24.64
N SER A 167 -15.66 -14.28 -25.89
CA SER A 167 -14.32 -14.23 -26.48
C SER A 167 -13.39 -13.29 -25.71
N PHE A 168 -13.81 -12.06 -25.42
CA PHE A 168 -13.02 -11.12 -24.62
C PHE A 168 -12.72 -11.65 -23.20
N ARG A 169 -13.71 -12.29 -22.55
CA ARG A 169 -13.52 -12.93 -21.25
C ARG A 169 -12.52 -14.09 -21.30
N SER A 170 -12.59 -14.90 -22.37
CA SER A 170 -11.65 -15.99 -22.60
C SER A 170 -10.22 -15.48 -22.83
N GLN A 171 -10.07 -14.41 -23.61
CA GLN A 171 -8.76 -13.76 -23.82
C GLN A 171 -8.21 -13.17 -22.52
N PHE A 172 -9.05 -12.52 -21.73
CA PHE A 172 -8.67 -12.00 -20.41
C PHE A 172 -8.13 -13.09 -19.49
N ALA A 173 -8.78 -14.25 -19.42
CA ALA A 173 -8.36 -15.38 -18.61
C ALA A 173 -7.03 -16.03 -19.07
N GLN A 174 -6.55 -15.68 -20.26
CA GLN A 174 -5.32 -16.22 -20.87
C GLN A 174 -4.17 -15.20 -20.90
N ILE A 175 -4.35 -14.02 -20.30
CA ILE A 175 -3.29 -12.99 -20.22
C ILE A 175 -2.07 -13.56 -19.50
N ALA A 176 -0.92 -13.50 -20.16
CA ALA A 176 0.35 -13.95 -19.61
C ALA A 176 1.36 -12.81 -19.43
N SER A 177 1.17 -11.69 -20.13
CA SER A 177 2.09 -10.56 -20.15
C SER A 177 1.36 -9.21 -20.18
N GLY A 178 2.12 -8.13 -19.95
CA GLY A 178 1.59 -6.77 -20.07
C GLY A 178 1.12 -6.41 -21.47
N GLU A 179 1.80 -6.92 -22.51
CA GLU A 179 1.39 -6.69 -23.89
C GLU A 179 0.05 -7.36 -24.21
N ASP A 180 -0.23 -8.54 -23.66
CA ASP A 180 -1.51 -9.24 -23.88
C ASP A 180 -2.66 -8.41 -23.30
N TYR A 181 -2.46 -7.90 -22.08
CA TYR A 181 -3.43 -7.03 -21.42
C TYR A 181 -3.63 -5.73 -22.19
N GLU A 182 -2.56 -5.06 -22.60
CA GLU A 182 -2.62 -3.80 -23.35
C GLU A 182 -3.35 -3.98 -24.68
N LYS A 183 -3.05 -5.03 -25.45
CA LYS A 183 -3.73 -5.34 -26.72
C LYS A 183 -5.22 -5.57 -26.51
N LEU A 184 -5.59 -6.34 -25.49
CA LEU A 184 -6.98 -6.64 -25.16
C LEU A 184 -7.77 -5.37 -24.80
N VAL A 185 -7.22 -4.57 -23.88
CA VAL A 185 -7.85 -3.35 -23.39
C VAL A 185 -7.93 -2.29 -24.48
N SER A 186 -6.87 -2.10 -25.27
CA SER A 186 -6.86 -1.15 -26.39
C SER A 186 -7.95 -1.50 -27.42
N SER A 187 -8.18 -2.80 -27.66
CA SER A 187 -9.25 -3.26 -28.56
C SER A 187 -10.65 -2.88 -28.05
N LEU A 188 -10.87 -3.02 -26.73
CA LEU A 188 -12.13 -2.62 -26.09
C LEU A 188 -12.31 -1.10 -26.03
N GLU A 189 -11.25 -0.35 -25.78
CA GLU A 189 -11.27 1.12 -25.81
C GLU A 189 -11.54 1.65 -27.22
N GLN A 190 -10.92 1.07 -28.25
CA GLN A 190 -11.21 1.40 -29.64
C GLN A 190 -12.68 1.14 -29.95
N LEU A 191 -13.23 0.00 -29.52
CA LEU A 191 -14.64 -0.30 -29.69
C LEU A 191 -15.55 0.73 -28.99
N CYS A 192 -15.17 1.18 -27.78
CA CYS A 192 -15.91 2.25 -27.11
C CYS A 192 -15.91 3.53 -27.95
N ASN A 193 -14.75 3.93 -28.47
CA ASN A 193 -14.61 5.13 -29.30
C ASN A 193 -15.42 5.03 -30.60
N GLU A 194 -15.38 3.89 -31.29
CA GLU A 194 -16.17 3.64 -32.50
C GLU A 194 -17.68 3.74 -32.26
N LYS A 195 -18.13 3.39 -31.05
CA LYS A 195 -19.54 3.49 -30.63
C LYS A 195 -19.89 4.83 -29.96
N GLY A 196 -18.95 5.76 -29.87
CA GLY A 196 -19.15 7.05 -29.19
C GLY A 196 -19.35 6.94 -27.67
N LEU A 197 -18.92 5.82 -27.07
CA LEU A 197 -18.95 5.57 -25.63
C LEU A 197 -17.70 6.12 -24.95
N ARG A 198 -17.81 6.47 -23.67
CA ARG A 198 -16.68 6.97 -22.88
C ARG A 198 -15.93 5.81 -22.24
N ALA A 199 -14.66 5.63 -22.59
CA ALA A 199 -13.77 4.68 -21.92
C ALA A 199 -13.21 5.27 -20.60
N PRO A 200 -13.14 4.48 -19.51
CA PRO A 200 -12.42 4.87 -18.30
C PRO A 200 -10.91 4.92 -18.57
N SER A 201 -10.21 5.87 -17.96
CA SER A 201 -8.75 5.98 -18.08
C SER A 201 -8.04 5.00 -17.14
N PHE A 202 -7.07 4.26 -17.67
CA PHE A 202 -6.16 3.43 -16.88
C PHE A 202 -4.77 3.48 -17.49
N SER A 203 -3.74 3.62 -16.65
CA SER A 203 -2.35 3.59 -17.08
C SER A 203 -1.80 2.17 -16.94
N VAL A 204 -1.60 1.51 -18.07
CA VAL A 204 -0.89 0.22 -18.11
C VAL A 204 0.57 0.47 -17.73
N TRP A 205 1.08 -0.27 -16.75
CA TRP A 205 2.46 -0.22 -16.30
C TRP A 205 3.35 -1.21 -17.03
#